data_AF-A0A6A7RZ57-F1
#
_entry.id   AF-A0A6A7RZ57-F1
#
_cell.length_a   1.000
_cell.length_b   1.000
_cell.length_c   1.000
_cell.angle_alpha   90.00
_cell.angle_beta   90.00
_cell.angle_gamma   90.00
#
_symmetry.space_group_name_H-M   'P 1'
#
loop_
_entity.id
_entity.type
_entity.pdbx_description
1 polymer ?
#
loop_
_entity_poly.entity_id
_entity_poly.type
_entity_poly.pdbx_seq_one_letter_code
_entity_poly.pdbx_strand_id
1 'polypeptide(L)'
;HLASHVLGQLARRARADWLEHWGFEPLLLETFVDPRHYAGTCYRAAGWQLLGASSGRGLARPGQSYHSTPRQVWVKALTSDACALLCASLCAAPGSPRS
;
A
#
# COMPACT_ATOMS: atom_id res chain seq x y z
N HIS A 1 20.97 -5.57 5.21
CA HIS A 1 20.94 -5.58 3.74
C HIS A 1 20.04 -6.68 3.13
N LEU A 2 19.87 -7.85 3.78
CA LEU A 2 19.00 -8.91 3.26
C LEU A 2 17.54 -8.49 3.08
N ALA A 3 16.92 -7.93 4.12
CA ALA A 3 15.50 -7.56 4.07
C ALA A 3 15.18 -6.55 2.96
N SER A 4 15.99 -5.50 2.81
CA SER A 4 15.83 -4.50 1.74
C SER A 4 16.05 -5.10 0.35
N HIS A 5 16.97 -6.05 0.21
CA HIS A 5 17.19 -6.77 -1.05
C HIS A 5 15.97 -7.62 -1.43
N VAL A 6 15.45 -8.41 -0.50
CA VAL A 6 14.25 -9.25 -0.72
C VAL A 6 13.04 -8.38 -1.08
N LEU A 7 12.83 -7.27 -0.36
CA LEU A 7 11.75 -6.32 -0.67
C LEU A 7 11.88 -5.71 -2.08
N GLY A 8 13.11 -5.42 -2.51
CA GLY A 8 13.38 -4.95 -3.87
C GLY A 8 13.05 -5.99 -4.94
N GLN A 9 13.41 -7.25 -4.71
CA GLN A 9 13.07 -8.36 -5.60
C GLN A 9 11.55 -8.59 -5.69
N LEU A 10 10.89 -8.62 -4.53
CA LEU A 10 9.44 -8.78 -4.44
C LEU A 10 8.71 -7.71 -5.24
N ALA A 11 9.09 -6.44 -5.08
CA ALA A 11 8.44 -5.35 -5.80
C ALA A 11 8.57 -5.45 -7.32
N ARG A 12 9.70 -5.97 -7.83
CA ARG A 12 9.89 -6.14 -9.29
C ARG A 12 9.02 -7.24 -9.88
N ARG A 13 8.69 -8.26 -9.10
CA ARG A 13 7.93 -9.43 -9.56
C ARG A 13 6.44 -9.32 -9.29
N ALA A 14 6.05 -8.62 -8.23
CA ALA A 14 4.68 -8.57 -7.73
C ALA A 14 3.64 -8.24 -8.82
N ARG A 15 3.94 -7.34 -9.77
CA ARG A 15 3.01 -7.02 -10.86
C ARG A 15 2.72 -8.22 -11.76
N ALA A 16 3.78 -8.85 -12.26
CA ALA A 16 3.68 -9.98 -13.17
C ALA A 16 3.05 -11.19 -12.46
N ASP A 17 3.51 -11.48 -11.24
CA ASP A 17 2.98 -12.59 -10.43
C ASP A 17 1.47 -12.40 -10.15
N TRP A 18 1.01 -11.16 -9.92
CA TRP A 18 -0.42 -10.87 -9.72
C TRP A 18 -1.23 -10.96 -11.01
N LEU A 19 -0.68 -10.50 -12.13
CA LEU A 19 -1.36 -10.60 -13.42
C LEU A 19 -1.58 -12.07 -13.79
N GLU A 20 -0.57 -12.90 -13.59
CA GLU A 20 -0.64 -14.34 -13.88
C GLU A 20 -1.68 -15.05 -13.00
N HIS A 21 -1.73 -14.72 -11.71
CA HIS A 21 -2.58 -15.44 -10.76
C HIS A 21 -4.01 -14.88 -10.65
N TRP A 22 -4.18 -13.56 -10.77
CA TRP A 22 -5.44 -12.86 -10.49
C TRP A 22 -5.98 -12.05 -11.66
N GLY A 23 -5.24 -11.93 -12.77
CA GLY A 23 -5.69 -11.23 -13.97
C GLY A 23 -5.64 -9.70 -13.87
N PHE A 24 -4.95 -9.13 -12.88
CA PHE A 24 -4.78 -7.68 -12.77
C PHE A 24 -3.37 -7.29 -12.31
N GLU A 25 -2.96 -6.08 -12.67
CA GLU A 25 -1.65 -5.54 -12.30
C GLU A 25 -1.79 -4.53 -11.15
N PRO A 26 -1.29 -4.83 -9.93
CA PRO A 26 -1.27 -3.85 -8.85
C PRO A 26 -0.37 -2.66 -9.22
N LEU A 27 -0.83 -1.45 -8.92
CA LEU A 27 -0.06 -0.22 -9.18
C LEU A 27 0.87 0.15 -8.03
N LEU A 28 0.54 -0.28 -6.81
CA LEU A 28 1.30 0.02 -5.59
C LEU A 28 1.26 -1.16 -4.61
N LEU A 29 2.28 -1.26 -3.76
CA LEU A 29 2.26 -2.07 -2.55
C LEU A 29 2.13 -1.15 -1.33
N GLU A 30 1.33 -1.55 -0.35
CA GLU A 30 1.16 -0.86 0.92
C GLU A 30 1.50 -1.81 2.08
N THR A 31 2.08 -1.26 3.15
CA THR A 31 2.30 -1.99 4.40
C THR A 31 2.26 -1.06 5.61
N PHE A 32 2.00 -1.65 6.78
CA PHE A 32 1.85 -0.95 8.05
C PHE A 32 2.93 -1.40 9.03
N VAL A 33 3.69 -0.46 9.56
CA VAL A 33 4.77 -0.74 10.52
C VAL A 33 4.43 -0.12 11.87
N ASP A 34 4.57 -0.88 12.95
CA ASP A 34 4.47 -0.33 14.30
C ASP A 34 5.74 0.45 14.66
N PRO A 35 5.69 1.80 14.76
CA PRO A 35 6.87 2.58 15.11
C PRO A 35 7.39 2.28 16.52
N ARG A 36 6.59 1.65 17.40
CA ARG A 36 7.03 1.24 18.75
C ARG A 36 8.01 0.08 18.71
N HIS A 37 7.92 -0.77 17.70
CA HIS A 37 8.75 -1.98 17.58
C HIS A 37 9.79 -1.85 16.47
N TYR A 38 9.48 -1.14 15.37
CA TYR A 38 10.33 -1.08 14.19
C TYR A 38 10.32 0.30 13.54
N ALA A 39 11.49 0.77 13.11
CA ALA A 39 11.63 2.08 12.46
C ALA A 39 11.36 2.08 10.94
N GLY A 40 11.05 0.91 10.34
CA GLY A 40 10.80 0.79 8.90
C GLY A 40 12.06 0.93 8.01
N THR A 41 13.27 0.78 8.57
CA THR A 41 14.54 1.04 7.87
C THR A 41 14.72 0.20 6.59
N CYS A 42 14.26 -1.05 6.59
CA CYS A 42 14.35 -1.92 5.41
C CYS A 42 13.47 -1.44 4.26
N TYR A 43 12.29 -0.88 4.56
CA TYR A 43 11.39 -0.28 3.57
C TYR A 43 12.03 0.96 2.95
N ARG A 44 12.56 1.87 3.78
CA ARG A 44 13.29 3.04 3.30
C ARG A 44 14.47 2.65 2.41
N ALA A 45 15.28 1.68 2.84
CA ALA A 45 16.43 1.19 2.09
C ALA A 45 16.05 0.48 0.77
N ALA A 46 14.84 -0.07 0.68
CA ALA A 46 14.29 -0.67 -0.54
C ALA A 46 13.54 0.34 -1.44
N GLY A 47 13.63 1.64 -1.13
CA GLY A 47 12.97 2.71 -1.88
C GLY A 47 11.45 2.68 -1.75
N TRP A 48 10.93 2.35 -0.57
CA TRP A 48 9.55 2.62 -0.19
C TRP A 48 9.45 4.03 0.38
N GLN A 49 8.30 4.67 0.17
CA GLN A 49 7.97 6.00 0.67
C GLN A 49 7.11 5.87 1.93
N LEU A 50 7.46 6.63 2.98
CA LEU A 50 6.60 6.80 4.15
C LEU A 50 5.54 7.86 3.81
N LEU A 51 4.26 7.49 3.85
CA LEU A 51 3.14 8.43 3.66
C LEU A 51 2.75 9.18 4.94
N GLY A 52 3.10 8.62 6.10
CA GLY A 52 2.76 9.19 7.40
C GLY A 52 2.32 8.11 8.39
N ALA A 53 1.56 8.52 9.40
CA ALA A 53 0.98 7.60 10.36
C ALA A 53 -0.52 7.43 10.13
N SER A 54 -1.03 6.21 10.31
CA SER A 54 -2.45 5.96 10.36
C SER A 54 -3.08 6.68 11.56
N SER A 55 -4.37 7.02 11.46
CA SER A 55 -5.06 7.76 12.52
C SER A 55 -5.28 6.97 13.82
N GLY A 56 -4.89 5.69 13.87
CA GLY A 56 -5.15 4.78 14.99
C GLY A 56 -6.63 4.40 15.16
N ARG A 57 -7.53 4.97 14.35
CA ARG A 57 -8.93 4.57 14.30
C ARG A 57 -9.06 3.41 13.34
N GLY A 58 -9.44 2.23 13.84
CA GLY A 58 -9.78 1.11 12.97
C GLY A 58 -10.93 1.48 12.02
N LEU A 59 -11.16 0.66 10.99
CA LEU A 59 -12.34 0.83 10.13
C LEU A 59 -13.59 0.84 11.02
N ALA A 60 -14.33 1.95 11.00
CA ALA A 60 -15.51 2.12 11.85
C ALA A 60 -16.56 1.10 11.44
N ARG A 61 -16.77 0.08 12.29
CA ARG A 61 -17.88 -0.86 12.16
C ARG A 61 -18.99 -0.41 13.11
N PRO A 62 -20.28 -0.50 12.73
CA PRO A 62 -21.37 -0.17 13.63
C PRO A 62 -21.21 -0.93 14.95
N GLY A 63 -21.12 -0.20 16.07
CA GLY A 63 -21.00 -0.76 17.41
C GLY A 63 -19.58 -1.12 17.89
N GLN A 64 -18.51 -0.87 17.13
CA GLN A 64 -17.13 -1.12 17.58
C GLN A 64 -16.21 0.08 17.44
N SER A 65 -15.73 0.58 18.57
CA SER A 65 -14.65 1.58 18.64
C SER A 65 -13.31 0.86 18.79
N TYR A 66 -12.55 0.75 17.69
CA TYR A 66 -11.18 0.24 17.74
C TYR A 66 -10.20 1.40 17.93
N HIS A 67 -9.63 1.49 19.14
CA HIS A 67 -8.44 2.31 19.41
C HIS A 67 -7.20 1.45 19.15
N SER A 68 -6.64 1.57 17.95
CA SER A 68 -5.35 0.97 17.62
C SER A 68 -4.24 2.02 17.70
N THR A 69 -3.00 1.56 17.85
CA THR A 69 -1.85 2.46 17.87
C THR A 69 -1.57 2.94 16.44
N PRO A 70 -1.29 4.25 16.24
CA PRO A 70 -0.87 4.77 14.95
C PRO A 70 0.26 3.93 14.35
N ARG A 71 0.09 3.48 13.10
CA ARG A 71 1.06 2.70 12.34
C ARG A 71 1.68 3.58 11.27
N GLN A 72 2.97 3.46 11.02
CA GLN A 72 3.58 4.04 9.82
C GLN A 72 3.00 3.37 8.58
N VAL A 73 2.58 4.17 7.61
CA VAL A 73 2.07 3.70 6.31
C VAL A 73 3.18 3.84 5.28
N TRP A 74 3.69 2.72 4.79
CA TRP A 74 4.74 2.68 3.78
C TRP A 74 4.16 2.20 2.46
N VAL A 75 4.50 2.88 1.37
CA VAL A 75 4.07 2.51 0.02
C VAL A 75 5.24 2.38 -0.94
N LYS A 76 5.07 1.51 -1.93
CA LYS A 76 5.98 1.40 -3.07
C LYS A 76 5.19 1.35 -4.36
N ALA A 77 5.37 2.37 -5.20
CA ALA A 77 4.86 2.34 -6.56
C ALA A 77 5.56 1.23 -7.35
N LEU A 78 4.77 0.43 -8.07
CA LEU A 78 5.25 -0.66 -8.92
C LEU A 78 5.40 -0.24 -10.40
N THR A 79 4.95 0.97 -10.72
CA THR A 79 5.11 1.64 -12.01
C THR A 79 5.32 3.14 -11.80
N SER A 80 6.00 3.81 -12.71
CA SER A 80 6.32 5.24 -12.60
C SER A 80 5.09 6.14 -12.67
N ASP A 81 4.02 5.68 -13.31
CA ASP A 81 2.74 6.38 -13.50
C ASP A 81 1.65 5.96 -12.48
N ALA A 82 2.02 5.20 -11.44
CA ALA A 82 1.07 4.63 -10.49
C ALA A 82 0.12 5.69 -9.89
N CYS A 83 0.66 6.83 -9.45
CA CYS A 83 -0.15 7.92 -8.91
C CYS A 83 -1.15 8.46 -9.92
N ALA A 84 -0.75 8.65 -11.18
CA ALA A 84 -1.63 9.18 -12.22
C ALA A 84 -2.77 8.21 -12.52
N LEU A 85 -2.47 6.92 -12.64
CA LEU A 85 -3.47 5.87 -12.88
C LEU A 85 -4.46 5.73 -11.71
N LEU A 86 -3.97 5.78 -10.46
CA LEU A 86 -4.83 5.74 -9.28
C LEU A 86 -5.74 6.97 -9.20
N CYS A 87 -5.20 8.17 -9.41
CA CYS A 87 -6.00 9.40 -9.44
C CYS A 87 -7.05 9.36 -10.56
N ALA A 88 -6.70 8.91 -11.76
CA ALA A 88 -7.63 8.76 -12.86
C ALA A 88 -8.76 7.77 -12.53
N SER A 89 -8.45 6.64 -11.88
CA SER A 89 -9.45 5.65 -11.47
C SER A 89 -10.45 6.20 -10.45
N LEU A 90 -10.00 7.08 -9.54
CA LEU A 90 -10.85 7.71 -8.53
C LEU A 90 -11.73 8.81 -9.14
N CYS A 91 -11.21 9.55 -10.12
CA CYS A 91 -11.98 10.56 -10.85
C CYS A 91 -12.97 9.94 -11.84
N ALA A 92 -12.67 8.76 -12.39
CA ALA A 92 -13.50 8.03 -13.35
C ALA A 92 -14.69 7.29 -12.72
N ALA A 93 -14.93 7.44 -11.41
CA ALA A 93 -16.09 6.85 -10.73
C ALA A 93 -17.23 7.86 -10.50
N PRO A 94 -18.06 8.19 -11.52
CA PRO A 94 -19.44 8.62 -11.29
C PRO A 94 -20.37 7.40 -11.19
N GLY A 95 -21.31 7.45 -10.24
CA GLY A 95 -22.24 6.35 -9.97
C GLY A 95 -22.97 5.82 -11.21
N SER A 96 -23.04 4.49 -11.34
CA SER A 96 -23.90 3.83 -12.30
C SER A 96 -25.28 3.55 -11.69
N PRO A 97 -26.40 4.11 -12.20
CA PRO A 97 -27.66 3.39 -12.14
C PRO A 97 -27.56 2.23 -13.13
N ARG A 98 -27.87 1.01 -12.65
CA ARG A 98 -27.98 -0.17 -13.49
C ARG A 98 -29.18 0.00 -14.42
N SER A 99 -28.98 -0.32 -15.69
CA SER A 99 -30.00 -0.59 -16.71
C SER A 99 -31.08 -1.54 -16.19
#